data_AF-A0A1B2IWK1-F1
#
_entry.id   AF-A0A1B2IWK1-F1
#
_cell.length_a   1.000
_cell.length_b   1.000
_cell.length_c   1.000
_cell.angle_alpha   90.00
_cell.angle_beta   90.00
_cell.angle_gamma   90.00
#
_symmetry.space_group_name_H-M   'P 1'
#
loop_
_entity.id
_entity.type
_entity.pdbx_description
1 polymer ?
#
loop_
_entity_poly.entity_id
_entity_poly.type
_entity_poly.pdbx_seq_one_letter_code
_entity_poly.pdbx_strand_id
1 'polypeptide(L)'
;MEVVNVNKGRLEAFTDAILAIIMTIMVLELHTPEGFTLAAIQNELIPLLAYVISFVGITNLWATHHFIFEPMHKVSYGVFIVNMALLLWVSLVPITTA
;
A
#
# COMPACT_ATOMS: atom_id res chain seq x y z
N MET A 1 13.41 5.60 -28.69
CA MET A 1 12.29 5.30 -27.78
C MET A 1 11.53 6.59 -27.58
N GLU A 2 10.27 6.63 -27.96
CA GLU A 2 9.44 7.82 -27.85
C GLU A 2 9.25 8.16 -26.38
N VAL A 3 9.62 9.38 -25.98
CA VAL A 3 9.47 9.85 -24.60
C VAL A 3 8.00 10.18 -24.41
N VAL A 4 7.18 9.15 -24.16
CA VAL A 4 5.81 9.35 -23.71
C VAL A 4 5.89 10.05 -22.36
N ASN A 5 5.48 11.33 -22.33
CA ASN A 5 5.42 12.11 -21.11
C ASN A 5 4.16 11.73 -20.36
N VAL A 6 4.31 10.90 -19.32
CA VAL A 6 3.21 10.63 -18.38
C VAL A 6 3.07 11.85 -17.47
N ASN A 7 1.84 12.30 -17.24
CA ASN A 7 1.59 13.40 -16.30
C ASN A 7 1.94 12.94 -14.88
N LYS A 8 2.90 13.61 -14.25
CA LYS A 8 3.40 13.31 -12.89
C LYS A 8 2.26 13.24 -11.87
N GLY A 9 1.47 14.31 -11.76
CA GLY A 9 0.40 14.40 -10.76
C GLY A 9 -0.67 13.33 -10.95
N ARG A 10 -0.94 12.89 -12.19
CA ARG A 10 -1.85 11.75 -12.44
C ARG A 10 -1.26 10.43 -11.96
N LEU A 11 0.05 10.22 -12.11
CA LEU A 11 0.71 8.99 -11.64
C LEU A 11 0.77 8.95 -10.11
N GLU A 12 1.08 10.08 -9.47
CA GLU A 12 1.05 10.23 -8.01
C GLU A 12 -0.36 9.94 -7.47
N ALA A 13 -1.38 10.65 -7.97
CA ALA A 13 -2.76 10.45 -7.54
C ALA A 13 -3.28 9.02 -7.75
N PHE A 14 -2.86 8.35 -8.84
CA PHE A 14 -3.21 6.95 -9.08
C PHE A 14 -2.52 6.01 -8.07
N THR A 15 -1.26 6.27 -7.74
CA THR A 15 -0.52 5.51 -6.73
C THR A 15 -1.16 5.70 -5.35
N ASP A 16 -1.48 6.94 -4.97
CA ASP A 16 -2.15 7.27 -3.71
C ASP A 16 -3.49 6.54 -3.57
N ALA A 17 -4.30 6.55 -4.63
CA ALA A 17 -5.59 5.87 -4.64
C ALA A 17 -5.46 4.35 -4.42
N ILE A 18 -4.49 3.71 -5.09
CA ILE A 18 -4.27 2.27 -4.94
C ILE A 18 -3.75 1.93 -3.54
N LEU A 19 -2.79 2.69 -3.02
CA LEU A 19 -2.26 2.46 -1.67
C LEU A 19 -3.35 2.66 -0.60
N ALA A 20 -4.21 3.67 -0.76
CA ALA A 20 -5.37 3.87 0.12
C ALA A 20 -6.33 2.67 0.09
N ILE A 21 -6.66 2.15 -1.10
CA ILE A 21 -7.52 0.95 -1.25
C ILE A 21 -6.89 -0.26 -0.55
N ILE A 22 -5.59 -0.50 -0.76
CA ILE A 22 -4.88 -1.62 -0.12
C ILE A 22 -4.94 -1.50 1.40
N MET A 23 -4.70 -0.31 1.95
CA MET A 23 -4.80 -0.06 3.40
C MET A 23 -6.21 -0.33 3.94
N THR A 24 -7.26 -0.02 3.17
CA THR A 24 -8.64 -0.34 3.56
C THR A 24 -8.96 -1.82 3.45
N ILE A 25 -8.41 -2.54 2.46
CA ILE A 25 -8.62 -3.99 2.34
C ILE A 25 -7.95 -4.72 3.52
N MET A 26 -6.73 -4.32 3.89
CA MET A 26 -6.02 -4.96 5.00
C MET A 26 -6.80 -4.95 6.32
N VAL A 27 -7.54 -3.88 6.62
CA VAL A 27 -8.33 -3.85 7.87
C VAL A 27 -9.60 -4.69 7.79
N LEU A 28 -10.12 -4.94 6.59
CA LEU A 28 -11.32 -5.77 6.37
C LEU A 28 -11.03 -7.27 6.54
N GLU A 29 -9.76 -7.69 6.44
CA GLU A 29 -9.31 -9.06 6.69
C GLU A 29 -9.19 -9.39 8.20
N LEU A 30 -9.27 -8.39 9.09
CA LEU A 30 -9.27 -8.64 10.53
C LEU A 30 -10.61 -9.21 10.97
N HIS A 31 -10.60 -10.43 11.49
CA HIS A 31 -11.80 -11.09 12.00
C HIS A 31 -12.23 -10.52 13.35
N THR A 32 -13.55 -10.48 13.57
CA THR A 32 -14.09 -10.20 14.89
C THR A 32 -13.90 -11.40 15.81
N PRO A 33 -13.35 -11.22 17.03
CA PRO A 33 -13.18 -12.32 17.98
C PRO A 33 -14.48 -13.09 18.25
N GLU A 34 -14.39 -14.41 18.35
CA GLU A 34 -15.51 -15.27 18.72
C GLU A 34 -15.78 -15.18 20.24
N GLY A 35 -16.34 -14.05 20.69
CA GLY A 35 -16.78 -13.83 22.07
C GLY A 35 -16.47 -12.45 22.62
N PHE A 36 -17.11 -12.12 23.75
CA PHE A 36 -17.00 -10.81 24.40
C PHE A 36 -15.99 -10.78 25.57
N THR A 37 -15.05 -11.74 25.63
CA THR A 37 -14.07 -11.82 26.72
C THR A 37 -12.69 -11.34 26.26
N LEU A 38 -11.89 -10.83 27.20
CA LEU A 38 -10.50 -10.43 26.90
C LEU A 38 -9.65 -11.59 26.35
N ALA A 39 -9.97 -12.83 26.73
CA ALA A 39 -9.29 -14.02 26.22
C ALA A 39 -9.58 -14.27 24.74
N ALA A 40 -10.77 -13.92 24.24
CA ALA A 40 -11.12 -14.08 22.83
C ALA A 40 -10.23 -13.19 21.91
N ILE A 41 -9.76 -12.04 22.41
CA ILE A 41 -8.87 -11.13 21.67
C ILE A 41 -7.46 -11.72 21.50
N GLN A 42 -7.03 -12.63 22.37
CA GLN A 42 -5.67 -13.18 22.30
C GLN A 42 -5.40 -13.93 20.99
N ASN A 43 -6.43 -14.58 20.43
CA ASN A 43 -6.33 -15.28 19.15
C ASN A 43 -6.16 -14.32 17.96
N GLU A 44 -6.66 -13.08 18.07
CA GLU A 44 -6.57 -12.06 17.02
C GLU A 44 -5.32 -11.17 17.14
N LEU A 45 -4.49 -11.36 18.17
CA LEU A 45 -3.34 -10.49 18.40
C LEU A 45 -2.27 -10.63 17.31
N ILE A 46 -2.04 -11.84 16.80
CA ILE A 46 -1.06 -12.08 15.73
C ILE A 46 -1.52 -11.43 14.41
N PRO A 47 -2.75 -11.67 13.90
CA PRO A 47 -3.29 -10.95 12.75
C PRO A 47 -3.26 -9.43 12.92
N LEU A 48 -3.63 -8.92 14.10
CA LEU A 48 -3.60 -7.49 14.38
C LEU A 48 -2.18 -6.90 14.29
N LEU A 49 -1.18 -7.60 14.84
CA LEU A 49 0.22 -7.16 14.75
C LEU A 49 0.72 -7.18 13.30
N ALA A 50 0.40 -8.24 12.54
CA ALA A 50 0.73 -8.33 11.12
C ALA A 50 0.11 -7.18 10.32
N TYR A 51 -1.15 -6.86 10.59
CA TYR A 51 -1.85 -5.70 10.04
C TYR A 51 -1.12 -4.38 10.36
N VAL A 52 -0.80 -4.12 11.63
CA VAL A 52 -0.16 -2.86 12.05
C VAL A 52 1.22 -2.69 11.40
N ILE A 53 2.04 -3.75 11.38
CA ILE A 53 3.36 -3.73 10.74
C ILE A 53 3.22 -3.41 9.26
N SER A 54 2.25 -4.03 8.59
CA SER A 54 1.99 -3.84 7.16
C SER A 54 1.48 -2.42 6.85
N PHE A 55 0.58 -1.90 7.68
CA PHE A 55 0.08 -0.53 7.58
C PHE A 55 1.20 0.50 7.70
N VAL A 56 2.08 0.34 8.71
CA VAL A 56 3.26 1.22 8.88
C VAL A 56 4.21 1.08 7.70
N GLY A 57 4.43 -0.14 7.21
CA GLY A 57 5.27 -0.41 6.04
C GLY A 57 4.77 0.30 4.78
N ILE A 58 3.48 0.18 4.47
CA ILE A 58 2.86 0.86 3.31
C ILE A 58 2.85 2.37 3.48
N THR A 59 2.63 2.88 4.70
CA THR A 59 2.70 4.33 4.98
C THR A 59 4.11 4.88 4.75
N ASN A 60 5.15 4.16 5.19
CA ASN A 60 6.54 4.54 4.95
C ASN A 60 6.89 4.48 3.45
N LEU A 61 6.42 3.45 2.75
CA LEU A 61 6.57 3.34 1.30
C LEU A 61 5.92 4.54 0.58
N TRP A 62 4.69 4.90 0.96
CA TRP A 62 3.99 6.05 0.41
C TRP A 62 4.74 7.37 0.66
N ALA A 63 5.23 7.59 1.88
CA ALA A 63 6.02 8.78 2.21
C ALA A 63 7.31 8.84 1.36
N THR A 64 8.02 7.71 1.25
CA THR A 64 9.22 7.58 0.41
C THR A 64 8.92 7.85 -1.06
N HIS A 65 7.78 7.35 -1.57
CA HIS A 65 7.32 7.61 -2.92
C HIS A 65 7.12 9.11 -3.18
N HIS A 66 6.40 9.80 -2.29
CA HIS A 66 6.23 11.26 -2.39
C HIS A 66 7.57 12.02 -2.35
N PHE A 67 8.49 11.65 -1.46
CA PHE A 67 9.82 12.30 -1.41
C PHE A 67 10.65 12.09 -2.68
N ILE A 68 10.57 10.91 -3.30
CA ILE A 68 11.27 10.64 -4.57
C ILE A 68 10.64 11.44 -5.72
N PHE A 69 9.32 11.57 -5.74
CA PHE A 69 8.61 12.25 -6.80
C PHE A 69 8.63 13.78 -6.66
N GLU A 70 8.78 14.34 -5.46
CA GLU A 70 8.84 15.79 -5.21
C GLU A 70 9.76 16.55 -6.18
N PRO A 71 11.06 16.21 -6.34
CA PRO A 71 11.96 16.93 -7.24
C PRO A 71 11.73 16.61 -8.74
N MET A 72 10.95 15.58 -9.08
CA MET A 72 10.73 15.18 -10.46
C MET A 72 9.80 16.15 -11.21
N HIS A 73 10.18 16.52 -12.44
CA HIS A 73 9.41 17.42 -13.30
C HIS A 73 8.77 16.70 -14.50
N LYS A 74 9.30 15.54 -14.91
CA LYS A 74 8.82 14.72 -16.02
C LYS A 74 8.89 13.25 -15.62
N VAL A 75 7.89 12.48 -16.02
CA VAL A 75 7.85 11.03 -15.82
C VAL A 75 8.09 10.34 -17.15
N SER A 76 9.15 9.54 -17.22
CA SER A 76 9.42 8.68 -18.37
C SER A 76 8.56 7.42 -18.33
N TYR A 77 8.36 6.79 -19.48
CA TYR A 77 7.65 5.51 -19.56
C TYR A 77 8.30 4.41 -18.69
N GLY A 78 9.63 4.42 -18.54
CA GLY A 78 10.32 3.48 -17.66
C GLY A 78 9.92 3.63 -16.20
N VAL A 79 9.84 4.87 -15.70
CA VAL A 79 9.37 5.16 -14.33
C VAL A 79 7.92 4.72 -14.15
N PHE A 80 7.07 4.95 -15.17
CA PHE A 80 5.69 4.47 -15.15
C PHE A 80 5.62 2.94 -14.97
N ILE A 81 6.37 2.16 -15.76
CA ILE A 81 6.37 0.69 -15.64
C ILE A 81 6.89 0.23 -14.29
N VAL A 82 7.96 0.84 -13.77
CA VAL A 82 8.49 0.53 -12.44
C VAL A 82 7.45 0.83 -11.36
N ASN A 83 6.72 1.95 -11.46
CA ASN A 83 5.62 2.28 -10.55
C ASN A 83 4.49 1.24 -10.62
N MET A 84 4.12 0.79 -11.83
CA MET A 84 3.10 -0.27 -11.97
C MET A 84 3.56 -1.59 -11.36
N ALA A 85 4.84 -1.96 -11.54
CA ALA A 85 5.40 -3.15 -10.92
C ALA A 85 5.41 -3.04 -9.39
N LEU A 86 5.77 -1.87 -8.84
CA LEU A 86 5.68 -1.60 -7.40
C LEU A 86 4.25 -1.82 -6.89
N LEU A 87 3.26 -1.20 -7.54
CA LEU A 87 1.85 -1.32 -7.15
C LEU A 87 1.33 -2.76 -7.24
N LEU A 88 1.76 -3.52 -8.25
CA LEU A 88 1.46 -4.95 -8.35
C LEU A 88 1.94 -5.69 -7.10
N TRP A 89 3.20 -5.52 -6.70
CA TRP A 89 3.73 -6.20 -5.51
C TRP A 89 3.05 -5.76 -4.22
N VAL A 90 2.78 -4.46 -4.06
CA VAL A 90 2.13 -3.94 -2.86
C VAL A 90 0.67 -4.41 -2.77
N SER A 91 0.00 -4.61 -3.91
CA SER A 91 -1.38 -5.14 -3.94
C SER A 91 -1.52 -6.56 -3.38
N LEU A 92 -0.41 -7.30 -3.26
CA LEU A 92 -0.40 -8.66 -2.70
C LEU A 92 -0.23 -8.69 -1.17
N VAL A 93 0.13 -7.56 -0.54
CA VAL A 93 0.36 -7.45 0.91
C VAL A 93 -0.82 -7.98 1.74
N PRO A 94 -2.10 -7.67 1.43
CA PRO A 94 -3.23 -8.19 2.21
C PRO A 94 -3.25 -9.72 2.30
N ILE A 95 -2.97 -10.42 1.20
CA ILE A 95 -3.02 -11.89 1.15
C ILE A 95 -1.87 -12.52 1.95
N THR A 96 -0.73 -11.83 2.08
CA THR A 96 0.43 -12.34 2.82
C THR A 96 0.38 -12.06 4.33
N THR A 97 -0.57 -11.25 4.77
CA THR A 97 -0.63 -10.73 6.16
C THR A 97 -1.91 -11.11 6.88
N ALA A 98 -2.95 -11.51 6.13
CA ALA A 98 -4.15 -12.17 6.62
C ALA A 98 -3.90 -13.62 7.07
#